data_AF-A0A804LH35-F1
#
_entry.id   AF-A0A804LH35-F1
#
_cell.length_a   1.000
_cell.length_b   1.000
_cell.length_c   1.000
_cell.angle_alpha   90.00
_cell.angle_beta   90.00
_cell.angle_gamma   90.00
#
_symmetry.space_group_name_H-M   'P 1'
#
loop_
_entity.id
_entity.type
_entity.pdbx_description
1 polymer ?
#
loop_
_entity_poly.entity_id
_entity_poly.type
_entity_poly.pdbx_seq_one_letter_code
_entity_poly.pdbx_strand_id
1 'polypeptide(L)'
;MIARAEDAEKRNRKLHVDLTTAQARVAALESREVIAVEALKQAKDEHIQKLMEAYLVTHNQRRALRIQEPASSNPVQPMRAMDKQEHPESSQDPPLEMFEPLTMKKIPAPSLEVKEEAASTPPTPPPSEELQELVPLEEEFDPVLPSQSLPEEVINISSLLTHPGDVSD
;
A
#
# COMPACT_ATOMS: atom_id res chain seq x y z
N MET A 1 38.88 59.42 -7.42
CA MET A 1 38.42 58.53 -6.32
C MET A 1 36.91 58.35 -6.32
N ILE A 2 36.12 59.43 -6.47
CA ILE A 2 34.64 59.41 -6.42
C ILE A 2 34.02 58.39 -7.40
N ALA A 3 34.39 58.42 -8.69
CA ALA A 3 33.84 57.49 -9.69
C ALA A 3 34.03 56.00 -9.34
N ARG A 4 35.14 55.63 -8.68
CA ARG A 4 35.39 54.24 -8.22
C ARG A 4 34.44 53.86 -7.07
N ALA A 5 34.14 54.79 -6.17
CA ALA A 5 33.24 54.55 -5.04
C ALA A 5 31.79 54.36 -5.52
N GLU A 6 31.33 55.18 -6.47
CA GLU A 6 29.98 55.04 -7.06
C GLU A 6 29.79 53.71 -7.79
N ASP A 7 30.81 53.26 -8.53
CA ASP A 7 30.81 51.98 -9.23
C ASP A 7 30.82 50.78 -8.25
N ALA A 8 31.54 50.90 -7.12
CA ALA A 8 31.49 49.92 -6.03
C ALA A 8 30.10 49.87 -5.37
N GLU A 9 29.47 51.02 -5.14
CA GLU A 9 28.13 51.10 -4.56
C GLU A 9 27.07 50.48 -5.49
N LYS A 10 27.15 50.73 -6.81
CA LYS A 10 26.28 50.09 -7.81
C LYS A 10 26.44 48.56 -7.80
N ARG A 11 27.67 48.05 -7.73
CA ARG A 11 27.90 46.61 -7.59
C ARG A 11 27.33 46.07 -6.29
N ASN A 12 27.47 46.78 -5.18
CA ASN A 12 26.93 46.34 -3.89
C ASN A 12 25.40 46.22 -3.93
N ARG A 13 24.71 47.24 -4.48
CA ARG A 13 23.26 47.18 -4.70
C ARG A 13 22.86 46.00 -5.58
N LYS A 14 23.59 45.76 -6.68
CA LYS A 14 23.33 44.62 -7.57
C LYS A 14 23.50 43.28 -6.83
N LEU A 15 24.60 43.12 -6.11
CA LEU A 15 24.87 41.91 -5.32
C LEU A 15 23.78 41.66 -4.27
N HIS A 16 23.27 42.72 -3.64
CA HIS A 16 22.16 42.58 -2.69
C HIS A 16 20.88 42.07 -3.38
N VAL A 17 20.53 42.62 -4.54
CA VAL A 17 19.38 42.14 -5.33
C VAL A 17 19.57 40.68 -5.78
N ASP A 18 20.77 40.35 -6.27
CA ASP A 18 21.10 38.99 -6.72
C ASP A 18 21.03 38.00 -5.55
N LEU A 19 21.54 38.37 -4.37
CA LEU A 19 21.48 37.56 -3.16
C LEU A 19 20.03 37.32 -2.71
N THR A 20 19.20 38.38 -2.63
CA THR A 20 17.80 38.25 -2.25
C THR A 20 17.03 37.38 -3.25
N THR A 21 17.33 37.52 -4.54
CA THR A 21 16.72 36.68 -5.59
C THR A 21 17.14 35.22 -5.44
N ALA A 22 18.41 34.95 -5.16
CA ALA A 22 18.91 33.60 -4.93
C ALA A 22 18.26 32.97 -3.68
N GLN A 23 18.13 33.73 -2.59
CA GLN A 23 17.46 33.28 -1.37
C GLN A 23 15.98 32.93 -1.63
N ALA A 24 15.25 33.77 -2.36
CA ALA A 24 13.87 33.49 -2.73
C ALA A 24 13.74 32.23 -3.60
N ARG A 25 14.68 32.02 -4.54
CA ARG A 25 14.71 30.79 -5.36
C ARG A 25 14.99 29.55 -4.53
N VAL A 26 15.91 29.62 -3.58
CA VAL A 26 16.21 28.50 -2.67
C VAL A 26 14.97 28.15 -1.85
N ALA A 27 14.33 29.13 -1.20
CA ALA A 27 13.11 28.89 -0.43
C ALA A 27 11.97 28.30 -1.27
N ALA A 28 11.81 28.76 -2.51
CA ALA A 28 10.82 28.20 -3.43
C ALA A 28 11.13 26.75 -3.84
N LEU A 29 12.41 26.41 -4.04
CA LEU A 29 12.84 25.05 -4.35
C LEU A 29 12.67 24.12 -3.14
N GLU A 30 13.05 24.57 -1.95
CA GLU A 30 12.86 23.83 -0.69
C GLU A 30 11.37 23.52 -0.45
N SER A 31 10.51 24.53 -0.60
CA SER A 31 9.06 24.33 -0.48
C SER A 31 8.51 23.34 -1.52
N ARG A 32 8.98 23.42 -2.77
CA ARG A 32 8.59 22.48 -3.83
C ARG A 32 9.05 21.05 -3.54
N GLU A 33 10.26 20.88 -3.00
CA GLU A 33 10.79 19.57 -2.62
C GLU A 33 9.93 18.91 -1.54
N VAL A 34 9.57 19.67 -0.50
CA VAL A 34 8.67 19.18 0.57
C VAL A 34 7.35 18.68 -0.01
N ILE A 35 6.70 19.47 -0.88
CA ILE A 35 5.43 19.08 -1.52
C ILE A 35 5.60 17.80 -2.35
N ALA A 36 6.69 17.67 -3.10
CA ALA A 36 6.95 16.49 -3.93
C ALA A 36 7.18 15.23 -3.07
N VAL A 37 7.92 15.36 -1.97
CA VAL A 37 8.19 14.26 -1.02
C VAL A 37 6.89 13.81 -0.34
N GLU A 38 6.06 14.75 0.10
CA GLU A 38 4.76 14.45 0.71
C GLU A 38 3.80 13.78 -0.28
N ALA A 39 3.71 14.29 -1.51
CA ALA A 39 2.89 13.68 -2.56
C ALA A 39 3.34 12.24 -2.89
N LEU A 40 4.65 12.00 -2.93
CA LEU A 40 5.20 10.65 -3.13
C LEU A 40 4.86 9.72 -1.97
N LYS A 41 4.98 10.21 -0.73
CA LYS A 41 4.58 9.45 0.46
C LYS A 41 3.10 9.07 0.38
N GLN A 42 2.23 10.04 0.11
CA GLN A 42 0.79 9.81 -0.03
C GLN A 42 0.48 8.80 -1.14
N ALA A 43 1.08 8.94 -2.32
CA ALA A 43 0.88 8.00 -3.42
C ALA A 43 1.28 6.56 -3.06
N LYS A 44 2.34 6.38 -2.26
CA LYS A 44 2.75 5.06 -1.75
C LYS A 44 1.75 4.50 -0.75
N ASP A 45 1.27 5.33 0.17
CA ASP A 45 0.27 4.93 1.16
C ASP A 45 -1.04 4.53 0.47
N GLU A 46 -1.50 5.31 -0.52
CA GLU A 46 -2.67 4.98 -1.36
C GLU A 46 -2.48 3.69 -2.16
N HIS A 47 -1.28 3.45 -2.70
CA HIS A 47 -1.00 2.21 -3.43
C HIS A 47 -1.06 0.99 -2.51
N ILE A 48 -0.49 1.09 -1.30
CA ILE A 48 -0.57 0.03 -0.29
C ILE A 48 -2.02 -0.22 0.11
N GLN A 49 -2.81 0.83 0.31
CA GLN A 49 -4.23 0.71 0.63
C GLN A 49 -4.99 -0.01 -0.48
N LYS A 50 -4.82 0.40 -1.74
CA LYS A 50 -5.45 -0.25 -2.90
C LYS A 50 -5.06 -1.73 -3.01
N LEU A 51 -3.80 -2.06 -2.76
CA LEU A 51 -3.33 -3.45 -2.78
C LEU A 51 -3.98 -4.28 -1.67
N MET A 52 -4.11 -3.72 -0.47
CA MET A 52 -4.78 -4.37 0.66
C MET A 52 -6.27 -4.60 0.37
N GLU A 53 -6.98 -3.61 -0.16
CA GLU A 53 -8.38 -3.73 -0.56
C GLU A 53 -8.56 -4.80 -1.65
N ALA A 54 -7.74 -4.76 -2.72
CA ALA A 54 -7.78 -5.75 -3.79
C ALA A 54 -7.51 -7.17 -3.28
N TYR A 55 -6.54 -7.33 -2.37
CA TYR A 55 -6.26 -8.62 -1.73
C TYR A 55 -7.46 -9.11 -0.93
N LEU A 56 -8.06 -8.28 -0.08
CA LEU A 56 -9.20 -8.65 0.74
C LEU A 56 -10.41 -9.04 -0.10
N VAL A 57 -10.73 -8.27 -1.15
CA VAL A 57 -11.81 -8.58 -2.08
C VAL A 57 -11.60 -9.94 -2.73
N THR A 58 -10.41 -10.16 -3.31
CA THR A 58 -10.08 -11.41 -4.00
C THR A 58 -10.09 -12.60 -3.04
N HIS A 59 -9.54 -12.43 -1.84
CA HIS A 59 -9.49 -13.47 -0.81
C HIS A 59 -10.90 -13.84 -0.32
N ASN A 60 -11.74 -12.84 -0.04
CA ASN A 60 -13.11 -13.06 0.40
C ASN A 60 -13.97 -13.70 -0.70
N GLN A 61 -13.83 -13.28 -1.96
CA GLN A 61 -14.52 -13.89 -3.10
C GLN A 61 -14.13 -15.37 -3.25
N ARG A 62 -12.83 -15.70 -3.18
CA ARG A 62 -12.36 -17.08 -3.24
C ARG A 62 -12.88 -17.91 -2.06
N ARG A 63 -12.96 -17.33 -0.86
CA ARG A 63 -13.56 -18.00 0.31
C ARG A 63 -15.06 -18.27 0.09
N ALA A 64 -15.80 -17.30 -0.43
CA ALA A 64 -17.22 -17.45 -0.74
C ALA A 64 -17.49 -18.51 -1.81
N LEU A 65 -16.62 -18.62 -2.83
CA LEU A 65 -16.72 -19.66 -3.85
C LEU A 65 -16.48 -21.06 -3.27
N ARG A 66 -15.49 -21.25 -2.39
CA ARG A 66 -15.26 -22.55 -1.74
C ARG A 66 -16.39 -22.99 -0.82
N ILE A 67 -17.09 -22.05 -0.18
CA ILE A 67 -18.24 -22.38 0.68
C ILE A 67 -19.45 -22.80 -0.17
N GLN A 68 -19.62 -22.18 -1.34
CA GLN A 68 -20.72 -22.48 -2.26
C GLN A 68 -20.45 -23.68 -3.14
N GLU A 69 -19.18 -24.01 -3.41
CA GLU A 69 -18.81 -25.22 -4.14
C GLU A 69 -19.44 -26.39 -3.39
N PRO A 70 -20.56 -26.95 -3.91
CA PRO A 70 -21.08 -28.17 -3.34
C PRO A 70 -19.90 -29.12 -3.43
N ALA A 71 -19.60 -29.85 -2.36
CA ALA A 71 -18.71 -31.00 -2.47
C ALA A 71 -19.28 -31.81 -3.64
N SER A 72 -18.67 -31.63 -4.81
CA SER A 72 -19.24 -32.05 -6.08
C SER A 72 -19.02 -33.53 -6.09
N SER A 73 -19.97 -34.23 -5.47
CA SER A 73 -20.33 -35.61 -5.70
C SER A 73 -19.13 -36.48 -6.08
N ASN A 74 -18.13 -36.54 -5.21
CA ASN A 74 -17.50 -37.82 -5.00
C ASN A 74 -18.33 -38.45 -3.88
N PRO A 75 -19.27 -39.36 -4.19
CA PRO A 75 -19.46 -40.46 -3.26
C PRO A 75 -18.05 -41.02 -3.13
N VAL A 76 -17.41 -40.73 -2.00
CA VAL A 76 -16.31 -41.52 -1.51
C VAL A 76 -16.88 -42.92 -1.58
N GLN A 77 -16.58 -43.64 -2.67
CA GLN A 77 -16.92 -45.04 -2.77
C GLN A 77 -16.38 -45.59 -1.46
N PRO A 78 -17.24 -46.25 -0.66
CA PRO A 78 -16.87 -46.65 0.67
C PRO A 78 -15.59 -47.43 0.48
N MET A 79 -14.50 -46.85 0.96
CA MET A 79 -13.14 -47.37 0.90
C MET A 79 -13.31 -48.81 1.32
N ARG A 80 -13.33 -49.74 0.35
CA ARG A 80 -13.74 -51.12 0.61
C ARG A 80 -12.73 -51.61 1.60
N ALA A 81 -13.22 -51.71 2.82
CA ALA A 81 -12.43 -52.08 3.96
C ALA A 81 -11.80 -53.41 3.62
N MET A 82 -10.49 -53.44 3.76
CA MET A 82 -9.84 -54.61 4.33
C MET A 82 -9.85 -55.84 3.40
N ASP A 83 -9.11 -55.79 2.29
CA ASP A 83 -8.38 -57.00 1.91
C ASP A 83 -6.96 -56.88 2.46
N LYS A 84 -6.71 -57.65 3.52
CA LYS A 84 -5.43 -57.72 4.21
C LYS A 84 -4.54 -58.68 3.42
N GLN A 85 -3.85 -58.20 2.40
CA GLN A 85 -2.73 -58.95 1.82
C GLN A 85 -1.58 -57.96 1.63
N GLU A 86 -0.70 -57.94 2.62
CA GLU A 86 0.66 -58.48 2.49
C GLU A 86 1.56 -57.50 1.73
N HIS A 87 2.31 -56.72 2.50
CA HIS A 87 3.75 -56.42 2.33
C HIS A 87 4.10 -55.16 3.14
N PRO A 88 4.55 -55.31 4.40
CA PRO A 88 5.06 -54.19 5.19
C PRO A 88 6.53 -53.94 4.81
N GLU A 89 6.82 -53.57 3.56
CA GLU A 89 8.18 -53.22 3.16
C GLU A 89 8.16 -52.11 2.11
N SER A 90 8.00 -50.87 2.56
CA SER A 90 8.55 -49.73 1.81
C SER A 90 8.78 -48.55 2.73
N SER A 91 10.05 -48.33 3.01
CA SER A 91 10.69 -47.06 3.36
C SER A 91 10.02 -46.24 4.45
N GLN A 92 10.54 -46.39 5.67
CA GLN A 92 10.63 -45.26 6.59
C GLN A 92 11.42 -44.15 5.87
N ASP A 93 10.73 -43.25 5.16
CA ASP A 93 11.35 -41.98 4.81
C ASP A 93 11.65 -41.26 6.13
N PRO A 94 12.93 -40.93 6.41
CA PRO A 94 13.30 -40.27 7.65
C PRO A 94 12.57 -38.92 7.72
N PRO A 95 12.12 -38.51 8.93
CA PRO A 95 11.40 -37.26 9.10
C PRO A 95 12.25 -36.12 8.55
N LEU A 96 11.63 -35.27 7.73
CA LEU A 96 12.21 -34.06 7.16
C LEU A 96 12.77 -33.20 8.28
N GLU A 97 14.05 -33.40 8.60
CA GLU A 97 14.79 -32.56 9.54
C GLU A 97 14.69 -31.14 9.02
N MET A 98 13.92 -30.38 9.78
CA MET A 98 13.54 -29.02 9.51
C MET A 98 14.80 -28.23 9.22
N PHE A 99 14.93 -27.78 7.98
CA PHE A 99 15.91 -26.82 7.52
C PHE A 99 16.26 -25.83 8.63
N GLU A 100 17.48 -25.93 9.17
CA GLU A 100 17.94 -24.99 10.17
C GLU A 100 17.87 -23.58 9.57
N PRO A 101 17.20 -22.63 10.24
CA PRO A 101 17.02 -21.30 9.72
C PRO A 101 18.39 -20.64 9.59
N LEU A 102 18.78 -20.44 8.33
CA LEU A 102 20.04 -19.87 7.89
C LEU A 102 20.44 -18.70 8.80
N THR A 103 21.49 -18.93 9.58
CA THR A 103 22.18 -18.02 10.49
C THR A 103 21.96 -16.55 10.14
N MET A 104 20.99 -15.90 10.77
CA MET A 104 20.81 -14.47 10.63
C MET A 104 22.04 -13.79 11.21
N LYS A 105 22.84 -13.17 10.33
CA LYS A 105 23.91 -12.26 10.70
C LYS A 105 23.31 -11.19 11.60
N LYS A 106 23.56 -11.32 12.90
CA LYS A 106 23.14 -10.40 13.94
C LYS A 106 23.84 -9.06 13.66
N ILE A 107 23.17 -8.13 13.00
CA ILE A 107 23.68 -6.76 12.88
C ILE A 107 23.70 -6.20 14.31
N PRO A 108 24.86 -5.81 14.87
CA PRO A 108 24.90 -5.24 16.20
C PRO A 108 24.12 -3.93 16.21
N ALA A 109 23.08 -3.85 17.05
CA ALA A 109 22.39 -2.60 17.30
C ALA A 109 23.35 -1.60 17.97
N PRO A 110 23.40 -0.32 17.57
CA PRO A 110 24.22 0.67 18.24
C PRO A 110 23.63 0.90 19.63
N SER A 111 24.44 0.71 20.66
CA SER A 111 24.13 1.09 22.04
C SER A 111 23.71 2.56 22.08
N LEU A 112 22.43 2.74 22.40
CA LEU A 112 21.75 4.02 22.58
C LEU A 112 22.46 4.76 23.73
N GLU A 113 23.32 5.73 23.39
CA GLU A 113 23.79 6.73 24.34
C GLU A 113 22.60 7.62 24.69
N VAL A 114 21.81 7.15 25.67
CA VAL A 114 20.76 7.93 26.33
C VAL A 114 21.50 9.07 27.03
N LYS A 115 21.60 10.20 26.33
CA LYS A 115 21.92 11.49 26.95
C LYS A 115 20.67 11.85 27.77
N GLU A 116 20.69 11.38 29.00
CA GLU A 116 19.75 11.71 30.07
C GLU A 116 19.96 13.20 30.42
N GLU A 117 19.45 14.10 29.57
CA GLU A 117 19.39 15.52 29.90
C GLU A 117 18.08 15.78 30.65
N ALA A 118 18.21 15.79 31.97
CA ALA A 118 17.18 16.13 32.92
C ALA A 118 16.70 17.59 32.75
N ALA A 119 15.47 17.76 32.25
CA ALA A 119 14.61 18.91 32.49
C ALA A 119 13.16 18.41 32.42
N SER A 120 12.63 17.84 33.50
CA SER A 120 11.83 18.57 34.51
C SER A 120 10.49 19.13 34.01
N THR A 121 9.60 18.28 33.48
CA THR A 121 8.16 18.39 33.74
C THR A 121 7.47 17.04 33.48
N PRO A 122 6.74 16.45 34.45
CA PRO A 122 5.90 15.30 34.17
C PRO A 122 4.78 15.71 33.20
N PRO A 123 4.48 14.92 32.15
CA PRO A 123 3.35 15.19 31.28
C PRO A 123 2.06 15.10 32.08
N THR A 124 1.26 16.16 32.07
CA THR A 124 -0.10 16.16 32.60
C THR A 124 -0.94 15.11 31.87
N PRO A 125 -1.71 14.26 32.57
CA PRO A 125 -2.61 13.31 31.91
C PRO A 125 -3.63 14.05 31.04
N PRO A 126 -3.93 13.57 29.81
CA PRO A 126 -4.98 14.16 29.00
C PRO A 126 -6.35 13.93 29.65
N PRO A 127 -7.31 14.87 29.50
CA PRO A 127 -8.66 14.67 30.00
C PRO A 127 -9.28 13.48 29.26
N SER A 128 -9.59 12.42 30.00
CA SER A 128 -10.19 11.18 29.50
C SER A 128 -11.51 10.98 30.21
N GLU A 129 -12.49 11.86 30.00
CA GLU A 129 -13.85 11.70 30.55
C GLU A 129 -14.76 12.80 29.99
N GLU A 130 -15.08 12.71 28.71
CA GLU A 130 -16.46 12.92 28.28
C GLU A 130 -16.57 12.35 26.88
N LEU A 131 -16.80 11.04 26.87
CA LEU A 131 -17.69 10.43 25.90
C LEU A 131 -19.08 11.09 26.09
N GLN A 132 -19.18 12.39 25.78
CA GLN A 132 -20.44 13.01 25.42
C GLN A 132 -20.86 12.31 24.13
N GLU A 133 -21.51 11.18 24.39
CA GLU A 133 -22.76 10.80 23.78
C GLU A 133 -22.68 10.93 22.26
N LEU A 134 -22.20 9.82 21.69
CA LEU A 134 -22.74 9.24 20.47
C LEU A 134 -24.20 9.68 20.30
N VAL A 135 -24.43 10.81 19.65
CA VAL A 135 -25.67 11.05 18.94
C VAL A 135 -25.58 10.08 17.76
N PRO A 136 -26.39 9.01 17.72
CA PRO A 136 -26.53 8.26 16.50
C PRO A 136 -27.23 9.23 15.57
N LEU A 137 -26.48 9.88 14.69
CA LEU A 137 -27.06 10.62 13.60
C LEU A 137 -27.66 9.54 12.70
N GLU A 138 -28.90 9.17 13.01
CA GLU A 138 -29.84 8.55 12.09
C GLU A 138 -30.08 9.56 10.98
N GLU A 139 -29.04 9.83 10.17
CA GLU A 139 -29.20 10.50 8.90
C GLU A 139 -29.81 9.43 8.01
N GLU A 140 -31.13 9.53 7.89
CA GLU A 140 -31.94 8.85 6.90
C GLU A 140 -31.39 9.22 5.51
N PHE A 141 -30.33 8.55 5.10
CA PHE A 141 -29.84 8.59 3.74
C PHE A 141 -30.88 7.88 2.89
N ASP A 142 -31.83 8.66 2.38
CA ASP A 142 -32.68 8.23 1.27
C ASP A 142 -31.75 7.76 0.14
N PRO A 143 -31.82 6.50 -0.28
CA PRO A 143 -31.03 6.02 -1.40
C PRO A 143 -31.62 6.66 -2.65
N VAL A 144 -31.18 7.87 -2.98
CA VAL A 144 -31.32 8.41 -4.32
C VAL A 144 -30.41 7.56 -5.19
N LEU A 145 -30.96 6.44 -5.66
CA LEU A 145 -30.29 5.53 -6.56
C LEU A 145 -29.73 6.35 -7.73
N PRO A 146 -28.44 6.18 -8.08
CA PRO A 146 -27.91 6.70 -9.33
C PRO A 146 -28.66 6.00 -10.47
N SER A 147 -29.79 6.58 -10.87
CA SER A 147 -30.63 6.10 -11.96
C SER A 147 -30.01 6.56 -13.25
N GLN A 148 -28.88 5.95 -13.61
CA GLN A 148 -28.28 6.01 -14.93
C GLN A 148 -27.24 4.89 -15.03
N SER A 149 -27.77 3.67 -15.13
CA SER A 149 -27.11 2.56 -15.80
C SER A 149 -26.69 3.05 -17.18
N LEU A 150 -25.45 3.51 -17.31
CA LEU A 150 -24.79 3.62 -18.60
C LEU A 150 -24.96 2.26 -19.28
N PRO A 151 -25.51 2.18 -20.50
CA PRO A 151 -25.70 0.90 -21.16
C PRO A 151 -24.33 0.24 -21.25
N GLU A 152 -24.14 -0.89 -20.56
CA GLU A 152 -22.98 -1.73 -20.80
C GLU A 152 -22.98 -2.09 -22.28
N GLU A 153 -22.13 -1.41 -23.04
CA GLU A 153 -21.78 -1.78 -24.40
C GLU A 153 -21.06 -3.13 -24.28
N VAL A 154 -21.86 -4.19 -24.32
CA VAL A 154 -21.39 -5.57 -24.34
C VAL A 154 -20.69 -5.79 -25.67
N ILE A 155 -19.40 -5.48 -25.72
CA ILE A 155 -18.52 -5.80 -26.84
C ILE A 155 -18.49 -7.32 -26.93
N ASN A 156 -19.30 -7.87 -27.84
CA ASN A 156 -19.34 -9.30 -28.10
C ASN A 156 -18.04 -9.67 -28.82
N ILE A 157 -17.06 -10.16 -28.06
CA ILE A 157 -15.75 -10.62 -28.55
C ILE A 157 -15.88 -11.68 -29.67
N SER A 158 -17.03 -12.37 -29.76
CA SER A 158 -17.32 -13.33 -30.84
C SER A 158 -17.30 -12.68 -32.22
N SER A 159 -17.71 -11.41 -32.34
CA SER A 159 -17.72 -10.70 -33.63
C SER A 159 -16.31 -10.40 -34.15
N LEU A 160 -15.32 -10.25 -33.28
CA LEU A 160 -13.94 -9.93 -33.67
C LEU A 160 -13.20 -11.12 -34.30
N LEU A 161 -13.71 -12.34 -34.11
CA LEU A 161 -13.12 -13.57 -34.64
C LEU A 161 -13.60 -13.92 -36.05
N THR A 162 -14.33 -13.02 -36.73
CA THR A 162 -14.70 -13.24 -38.14
C THR A 162 -13.43 -13.19 -38.99
N HIS A 163 -13.00 -14.38 -39.44
CA HIS A 163 -11.74 -14.63 -40.14
C HIS A 163 -11.51 -13.65 -41.31
N PRO A 164 -10.37 -12.94 -41.37
CA PRO A 164 -9.97 -12.16 -42.53
C PRO A 164 -9.39 -13.14 -43.57
N GLY A 165 -10.27 -13.83 -44.28
CA GLY A 165 -9.88 -14.90 -45.19
C GLY A 165 -10.72 -14.90 -46.45
N ASP A 166 -10.65 -13.83 -47.24
CA ASP A 166 -10.89 -13.89 -48.69
C ASP A 166 -10.40 -12.59 -49.36
N VAL A 167 -9.10 -12.49 -49.59
CA VAL A 167 -8.60 -11.70 -50.72
C VAL A 167 -8.22 -12.72 -51.77
N SER A 168 -9.18 -12.99 -52.67
CA SER A 168 -8.96 -13.76 -53.88
C SER A 168 -7.84 -13.15 -54.71
N ASP A 169 -7.06 -14.06 -55.29
CA ASP A 169 -5.93 -13.92 -56.25
C ASP A 169 -6.07 -12.78 -57.29
#